data_AF-A0A2V8UF97-F1
#
_entry.id   AF-A0A2V8UF97-F1
#
_cell.length_a   1.000
_cell.length_b   1.000
_cell.length_c   1.000
_cell.angle_alpha   90.00
_cell.angle_beta   90.00
_cell.angle_gamma   90.00
#
_symmetry.space_group_name_H-M   'P 1'
#
loop_
_entity.id
_entity.type
_entity.pdbx_description
1 polymer ?
#
loop_
_entity_poly.entity_id
_entity_poly.type
_entity_poly.pdbx_seq_one_letter_code
_entity_poly.pdbx_strand_id
1 'polypeptide(L)'
;MRLFCVPYAGGGAQAFQQWPDILPPSFDVWAANLPGRGKRLMESAFFQLSGLIPALTEALMPLLDKPFAIFGHSMGALIAYETVRTLKKLHGP
;
A
#
# COMPACT_ATOMS: atom_id res chain seq x y z
N MET A 1 -1.04 13.40 -8.39
CA MET A 1 -1.69 12.65 -7.28
C MET A 1 -0.81 11.47 -6.91
N ARG A 2 -0.84 11.01 -5.65
CA ARG A 2 -0.04 9.87 -5.20
C ARG A 2 -0.81 8.57 -5.38
N LEU A 3 -0.18 7.55 -5.98
CA LEU A 3 -0.78 6.23 -6.17
C LEU A 3 -0.04 5.22 -5.29
N PHE A 4 -0.68 4.80 -4.20
CA PHE A 4 -0.14 3.77 -3.32
C PHE A 4 -0.50 2.39 -3.84
N CYS A 5 0.49 1.57 -4.14
CA CYS A 5 0.30 0.23 -4.71
C CYS A 5 0.58 -0.86 -3.69
N VAL A 6 -0.39 -1.74 -3.45
CA VAL A 6 -0.27 -2.89 -2.56
C VAL A 6 -0.15 -4.18 -3.38
N PRO A 7 0.94 -4.96 -3.22
CA PRO A 7 1.16 -6.16 -4.02
C PRO A 7 0.18 -7.28 -3.66
N TYR A 8 0.03 -8.24 -4.58
CA TYR A 8 -0.69 -9.49 -4.36
C TYR A 8 0.04 -10.40 -3.35
N ALA A 9 -0.60 -11.50 -2.95
CA ALA A 9 -0.04 -12.46 -2.01
C ALA A 9 1.29 -13.04 -2.52
N GLY A 10 2.36 -12.91 -1.73
CA GLY A 10 3.71 -13.34 -2.11
C GLY A 10 4.47 -12.35 -3.01
N GLY A 11 3.79 -11.33 -3.56
CA GLY A 11 4.41 -10.26 -4.33
C GLY A 11 5.16 -9.24 -3.46
N GLY A 12 6.02 -8.47 -4.10
CA GLY A 12 6.74 -7.34 -3.50
C GLY A 12 6.53 -6.05 -4.30
N ALA A 13 7.11 -4.95 -3.82
CA ALA A 13 7.02 -3.64 -4.48
C ALA A 13 7.50 -3.65 -5.94
N GLN A 14 8.37 -4.60 -6.31
CA GLN A 14 8.88 -4.79 -7.67
C GLN A 14 7.78 -5.05 -8.70
N ALA A 15 6.61 -5.55 -8.29
CA ALA A 15 5.45 -5.73 -9.16
C ALA A 15 5.00 -4.42 -9.84
N PHE A 16 5.37 -3.26 -9.28
CA PHE A 16 5.01 -1.93 -9.76
C PHE A 16 6.21 -1.14 -10.29
N GLN A 17 7.38 -1.75 -10.46
CA GLN A 17 8.62 -1.01 -10.77
C GLN A 17 8.59 -0.26 -12.10
N GLN A 18 7.85 -0.76 -13.08
CA GLN A 18 7.71 -0.16 -14.42
C GLN A 18 6.59 0.89 -14.48
N TRP A 19 5.78 1.03 -13.42
CA TRP A 19 4.61 1.90 -13.43
C TRP A 19 4.92 3.38 -13.62
N PRO A 20 5.99 3.94 -13.02
CA PRO A 20 6.40 5.32 -13.28
C PRO A 20 6.66 5.62 -14.76
N ASP A 21 7.08 4.63 -15.56
CA ASP A 21 7.42 4.80 -16.97
C ASP A 21 6.18 4.72 -17.90
N ILE A 22 5.11 4.05 -17.44
CA ILE A 22 3.88 3.84 -18.24
C ILE A 22 2.73 4.77 -17.86
N LEU A 23 2.74 5.32 -16.64
CA LEU A 23 1.71 6.23 -16.17
C LEU A 23 2.03 7.68 -16.54
N PRO A 24 1.01 8.55 -16.67
CA PRO A 24 1.24 9.97 -16.85
C PRO A 24 2.12 10.57 -15.74
N PRO A 25 2.97 11.57 -16.02
CA PRO A 25 3.83 12.22 -15.01
C PRO A 25 3.09 12.84 -13.82
N SER A 26 1.76 13.01 -13.93
CA SER A 26 0.90 13.46 -12.85
C SER A 26 0.71 12.42 -11.74
N PHE A 27 1.14 11.17 -11.94
CA PHE A 27 1.11 10.10 -10.94
C PHE A 27 2.48 9.92 -10.27
N ASP A 28 2.46 9.97 -8.94
CA ASP A 28 3.61 9.68 -8.07
C ASP A 28 3.38 8.28 -7.46
N VAL A 29 4.05 7.25 -7.98
CA VAL A 29 3.78 5.84 -7.66
C VAL A 29 4.59 5.37 -6.45
N TRP A 30 3.91 4.88 -5.42
CA TRP A 30 4.50 4.43 -4.16
C TRP A 30 4.08 2.99 -3.87
N ALA A 31 5.00 2.04 -4.03
CA ALA A 31 4.72 0.64 -3.79
C ALA A 31 5.06 0.19 -2.36
N ALA A 32 4.14 -0.49 -1.70
CA ALA A 32 4.32 -0.96 -0.32
C ALA A 32 5.38 -2.09 -0.25
N ASN A 33 6.43 -1.87 0.55
CA ASN A 33 7.37 -2.90 0.96
C ASN A 33 6.87 -3.55 2.25
N LEU A 34 6.11 -4.65 2.12
CA LEU A 34 5.60 -5.41 3.25
C LEU A 34 6.72 -6.26 3.90
N PRO A 35 6.71 -6.43 5.24
CA PRO A 35 7.62 -7.35 5.93
C PRO A 35 7.56 -8.77 5.37
N GLY A 36 8.70 -9.46 5.34
CA GLY A 36 8.86 -10.81 4.79
C GLY A 36 8.81 -10.87 3.27
N ARG A 37 8.95 -9.73 2.57
CA ARG A 37 8.94 -9.63 1.11
C ARG A 37 10.04 -8.70 0.61
N GLY A 38 10.59 -9.00 -0.58
CA GLY A 38 11.52 -8.12 -1.29
C GLY A 38 12.67 -7.62 -0.40
N LYS A 39 12.82 -6.30 -0.29
CA LYS A 39 13.88 -5.67 0.50
C LYS A 39 13.75 -5.89 2.02
N ARG A 40 12.57 -6.31 2.50
CA ARG A 40 12.27 -6.61 3.91
C ARG A 40 12.11 -8.11 4.15
N LEU A 41 12.75 -8.95 3.33
CA LEU A 41 12.61 -10.41 3.39
C LEU A 41 12.96 -11.02 4.76
N MET A 42 13.94 -10.44 5.45
CA MET A 42 14.40 -10.92 6.76
C MET A 42 13.50 -10.52 7.93
N GLU A 43 12.54 -9.63 7.71
CA GLU A 43 11.58 -9.23 8.73
C GLU A 43 10.42 -10.22 8.81
N SER A 44 9.86 -10.42 10.01
CA SER A 44 8.71 -11.30 10.20
C SER A 44 7.49 -10.76 9.44
N ALA A 45 6.92 -11.61 8.59
CA ALA A 45 5.70 -11.28 7.86
C ALA A 45 4.48 -11.18 8.80
N PHE A 46 3.53 -10.33 8.44
CA PHE A 46 2.19 -10.39 9.05
C PHE A 46 1.44 -11.60 8.52
N PHE A 47 0.84 -12.37 9.43
CA PHE A 47 -0.03 -13.52 9.10
C PHE A 47 -1.52 -13.20 9.21
N GLN A 48 -1.86 -12.01 9.72
CA GLN A 48 -3.23 -11.56 9.90
C GLN A 48 -3.38 -10.10 9.49
N LEU A 49 -4.51 -9.78 8.85
CA LEU A 49 -4.83 -8.41 8.45
C LEU A 49 -4.99 -7.47 9.66
N SER A 50 -5.43 -7.98 10.81
CA SER A 50 -5.58 -7.22 12.05
C SER A 50 -4.30 -6.49 12.49
N GLY A 51 -3.12 -7.07 12.24
CA GLY A 51 -1.84 -6.42 12.51
C GLY A 51 -1.34 -5.58 11.32
N LEU A 52 -1.56 -6.05 10.10
CA LEU A 52 -1.07 -5.38 8.89
C LEU A 52 -1.76 -4.04 8.62
N ILE A 53 -3.10 -3.98 8.75
CA ILE A 53 -3.88 -2.79 8.38
C ILE A 53 -3.53 -1.58 9.26
N PRO A 54 -3.46 -1.69 10.60
CA PRO A 54 -3.05 -0.56 11.44
C PRO A 54 -1.63 -0.08 11.11
N ALA A 55 -0.66 -0.99 10.97
CA ALA A 55 0.72 -0.65 10.66
C ALA A 55 0.86 0.05 9.29
N LEU A 56 0.14 -0.44 8.28
CA LEU A 56 0.13 0.19 6.96
C LEU A 56 -0.58 1.56 7.01
N THR A 57 -1.67 1.67 7.75
CA THR A 57 -2.42 2.93 7.93
C THR A 57 -1.53 3.99 8.57
N GLU A 58 -0.84 3.65 9.67
CA GLU A 58 0.09 4.53 10.37
C GLU A 58 1.23 5.01 9.46
N ALA A 59 1.82 4.10 8.69
CA ALA A 59 2.87 4.44 7.72
C ALA A 59 2.37 5.36 6.59
N LEU A 60 1.09 5.26 6.22
CA LEU A 60 0.49 6.09 5.17
C LEU A 60 0.12 7.49 5.66
N MET A 61 -0.32 7.66 6.91
CA MET A 61 -0.80 8.95 7.45
C MET A 61 0.09 10.17 7.10
N PRO A 62 1.42 10.16 7.33
CA PRO A 62 2.27 11.32 7.01
C PRO A 62 2.39 11.58 5.49
N LEU A 63 1.95 10.65 4.65
CA LEU A 63 1.99 10.72 3.19
C LEU A 63 0.62 11.08 2.58
N LEU A 64 -0.38 11.47 3.39
CA LEU A 64 -1.70 11.87 2.90
C LEU A 64 -1.82 13.39 2.73
N ASP A 65 -0.71 14.05 2.37
CA ASP A 65 -0.57 15.51 2.22
C ASP A 65 -1.09 16.08 0.89
N LYS A 66 -1.51 15.22 -0.04
CA LYS A 66 -2.01 15.58 -1.37
C LYS A 66 -3.01 14.53 -1.87
N PRO A 67 -3.79 14.82 -2.93
CA PRO A 67 -4.74 13.85 -3.48
C PRO A 67 -4.05 12.51 -3.77
N PHE A 68 -4.67 11.43 -3.30
CA PHE A 68 -4.12 10.08 -3.41
C PHE A 68 -5.18 9.05 -3.83
N ALA A 69 -4.69 7.92 -4.32
CA ALA A 69 -5.45 6.71 -4.56
C ALA A 69 -4.66 5.51 -4.03
N ILE A 70 -5.37 4.43 -3.67
CA ILE A 70 -4.75 3.17 -3.29
C ILE A 70 -5.17 2.11 -4.32
N PHE A 71 -4.20 1.49 -4.96
CA PHE A 71 -4.38 0.35 -5.86
C PHE A 71 -3.92 -0.93 -5.16
N GLY A 72 -4.65 -2.02 -5.39
CA GLY A 72 -4.24 -3.34 -4.95
C GLY A 72 -4.76 -4.41 -5.89
N HIS A 73 -3.98 -5.47 -6.08
CA HIS A 73 -4.36 -6.63 -6.90
C HIS A 73 -4.52 -7.88 -6.03
N SER A 74 -5.59 -8.66 -6.26
CA SER A 74 -5.89 -9.88 -5.50
C SER A 74 -5.93 -9.60 -3.98
N MET A 75 -5.13 -10.29 -3.16
CA MET A 75 -4.97 -9.97 -1.72
C MET A 75 -4.63 -8.50 -1.47
N GLY A 76 -3.87 -7.86 -2.36
CA GLY A 76 -3.56 -6.45 -2.27
C GLY A 76 -4.81 -5.56 -2.37
N ALA A 77 -5.84 -5.97 -3.11
CA ALA A 77 -7.10 -5.24 -3.21
C ALA A 77 -7.86 -5.26 -1.88
N LEU A 78 -7.88 -6.41 -1.19
CA LEU A 78 -8.47 -6.54 0.13
C LEU A 78 -7.73 -5.68 1.16
N ILE A 79 -6.40 -5.71 1.14
CA ILE A 79 -5.57 -4.85 2.00
C ILE A 79 -5.87 -3.38 1.74
N ALA A 80 -5.86 -2.95 0.47
CA ALA A 80 -6.17 -1.57 0.08
C ALA A 80 -7.55 -1.13 0.55
N TYR A 81 -8.57 -1.97 0.38
CA TYR A 81 -9.94 -1.70 0.83
C TYR A 81 -10.02 -1.49 2.35
N GLU A 82 -9.47 -2.41 3.13
CA GLU A 82 -9.50 -2.31 4.60
C GLU A 82 -8.66 -1.13 5.12
N THR A 83 -7.56 -0.78 4.45
CA THR A 83 -6.79 0.43 4.75
C THR A 83 -7.62 1.69 4.51
N VAL A 84 -8.30 1.83 3.37
CA VAL A 84 -9.18 2.99 3.10
C VAL A 84 -10.31 3.06 4.11
N ARG A 85 -10.94 1.92 4.43
CA ARG A 85 -12.00 1.84 5.44
C ARG A 85 -11.51 2.28 6.82
N THR A 86 -10.28 1.94 7.19
CA THR A 86 -9.67 2.36 8.46
C THR A 86 -9.33 3.85 8.46
N LEU A 87 -8.74 4.36 7.37
CA LEU A 87 -8.47 5.79 7.20
C LEU A 87 -9.73 6.65 7.32
N LYS A 88 -10.84 6.24 6.70
CA LYS A 88 -12.13 6.94 6.81
C LYS A 88 -12.66 6.98 8.25
N LYS A 89 -12.49 5.89 9.02
CA LYS A 89 -12.89 5.87 10.44
C LYS A 89 -12.07 6.83 11.28
N LEU A 90 -10.78 6.99 10.98
CA LEU A 90 -9.87 7.87 11.72
C LEU A 90 -10.07 9.36 11.40
N HIS A 91 -10.43 9.68 10.16
CA HIS A 91 -10.55 11.07 9.68
C HIS A 91 -11.98 11.62 9.68
N GLY A 92 -12.97 10.81 10.09
CA GLY A 92 -14.39 11.20 10.09
C GLY A 92 -15.02 11.14 8.68
N PRO A 93 -16.36 11.30 8.59
CA PRO A 93 -17.08 11.36 7.32
C PRO A 93 -16.70 12.55 6.46
#